data_AF-A0A090ZD76-F1
#
_entry.id   AF-A0A090ZD76-F1
#
_cell.length_a   1.000
_cell.length_b   1.000
_cell.length_c   1.000
_cell.angle_alpha   90.00
_cell.angle_beta   90.00
_cell.angle_gamma   90.00
#
_symmetry.space_group_name_H-M   'P 1'
#
loop_
_entity.id
_entity.type
_entity.pdbx_description
1 polymer ?
#
loop_
_entity_poly.entity_id
_entity_poly.type
_entity_poly.pdbx_seq_one_letter_code
_entity_poly.pdbx_strand_id
1 'polypeptide(L)'
;MHRLAVTVFPEINQSYILLSCLEGEKHIYEMLFHQLKNASIDRIKFYLSTILPLYSENMVLSADLWNAWDDETKMAYTFYANLKGPDFIRFSKVIGMVLRKANRKSTEIDFSKRGKIDLFPI
;
A
#
# COMPACT_ATOMS: atom_id res chain seq x y z
N MET A 1 -15.36 11.56 6.00
CA MET A 1 -14.37 10.81 5.21
C MET A 1 -13.49 10.07 6.20
N HIS A 2 -13.49 8.74 6.15
CA HIS A 2 -12.79 7.92 7.12
C HIS A 2 -11.32 7.83 6.78
N ARG A 3 -10.44 7.94 7.77
CA ARG A 3 -9.00 8.01 7.55
C ARG A 3 -8.26 6.95 8.34
N LEU A 4 -7.27 6.37 7.66
CA LEU A 4 -6.30 5.48 8.26
C LEU A 4 -4.93 6.15 8.21
N ALA A 5 -4.28 6.24 9.36
CA ALA A 5 -2.88 6.63 9.43
C ALA A 5 -2.02 5.36 9.31
N VAL A 6 -1.05 5.40 8.40
CA VAL A 6 -0.04 4.34 8.24
C VAL A 6 1.30 4.98 8.49
N THR A 7 2.06 4.43 9.45
CA THR A 7 3.41 4.89 9.75
C THR A 7 4.34 3.71 9.78
N VAL A 8 5.45 3.82 9.05
CA VAL A 8 6.49 2.79 9.00
C VAL A 8 7.72 3.33 9.71
N PHE A 9 8.15 2.63 10.76
CA PHE A 9 9.33 2.97 11.54
C PHE A 9 10.42 1.93 11.25
N PRO A 10 11.47 2.29 10.52
CA PRO A 10 12.64 1.42 10.38
C PRO A 10 13.48 1.49 11.66
N GLU A 11 13.72 0.35 12.29
CA GLU A 11 14.70 0.15 13.36
C GLU A 11 15.88 -0.67 12.80
N ILE A 12 17.00 -0.71 13.54
CA ILE A 12 18.26 -1.33 13.08
C ILE A 12 18.06 -2.78 12.59
N ASN A 13 17.21 -3.56 13.27
CA ASN A 13 17.04 -4.99 13.00
C ASN A 13 15.62 -5.36 12.51
N GLN A 14 14.69 -4.42 12.49
CA GLN A 14 13.28 -4.70 12.19
C GLN A 14 12.57 -3.42 11.76
N SER A 15 11.42 -3.55 11.10
CA SER A 15 10.57 -2.41 10.78
C SER A 15 9.19 -2.64 11.36
N TYR A 16 8.61 -1.59 11.93
CA TYR A 16 7.25 -1.61 12.44
C TYR A 16 6.32 -0.89 11.48
N ILE A 17 5.17 -1.50 11.19
CA ILE A 17 4.08 -0.83 10.47
C ILE A 17 2.95 -0.60 11.49
N LEU A 18 2.74 0.66 11.85
CA LEU A 18 1.62 1.09 12.68
C LEU A 18 0.48 1.52 11.76
N LEU A 19 -0.67 0.86 11.90
CA LEU A 19 -1.93 1.30 11.30
C LEU A 19 -2.87 1.74 12.43
N SER A 20 -3.37 2.96 12.35
CA SER A 20 -4.26 3.52 13.35
C SER A 20 -5.40 4.31 12.72
N CYS A 21 -6.52 4.40 13.44
CA CYS A 21 -7.68 5.21 13.08
C CYS A 21 -8.24 5.86 14.35
N LEU A 22 -9.16 6.81 14.19
CA LEU A 22 -9.89 7.38 15.33
C LEU A 22 -10.77 6.31 15.98
N GLU A 23 -10.93 6.34 17.30
CA GLU A 23 -11.69 5.31 18.03
C GLU A 23 -13.13 5.17 17.51
N GLY A 24 -13.79 6.28 17.16
CA GLY A 24 -15.13 6.26 16.56
C GLY A 24 -15.22 5.56 15.19
N GLU A 25 -14.09 5.40 14.49
CA GLU A 25 -14.00 4.75 13.18
C GLU A 25 -13.50 3.30 13.27
N LYS A 26 -13.18 2.81 14.48
CA LYS A 26 -12.65 1.46 14.69
C LYS A 26 -13.52 0.37 14.06
N HIS A 27 -14.84 0.49 14.18
CA HIS A 27 -15.80 -0.45 13.60
C HIS A 27 -15.70 -0.59 12.08
N ILE A 28 -15.15 0.42 11.38
CA ILE A 28 -14.94 0.41 9.93
C ILE A 28 -13.67 -0.38 9.57
N TYR A 29 -12.63 -0.23 10.37
CA TYR A 29 -11.29 -0.77 10.09
C TYR A 29 -10.96 -2.06 10.86
N GLU A 30 -11.78 -2.48 11.81
CA GLU A 30 -11.50 -3.65 12.67
C GLU A 30 -11.26 -4.92 11.86
N MET A 31 -12.08 -5.17 10.84
CA MET A 31 -11.88 -6.32 9.95
C MET A 31 -10.57 -6.23 9.16
N LEU A 32 -10.19 -5.03 8.69
CA LEU A 32 -8.91 -4.81 8.02
C LEU A 32 -7.74 -5.09 8.98
N PHE A 33 -7.80 -4.58 10.21
CA PHE A 33 -6.76 -4.82 11.22
C PHE A 33 -6.64 -6.30 11.56
N HIS A 34 -7.76 -7.01 11.70
CA HIS A 34 -7.75 -8.45 11.89
C HIS A 34 -7.12 -9.18 10.71
N GLN A 35 -7.46 -8.81 9.47
CA GLN A 35 -6.89 -9.41 8.27
C GLN A 35 -5.38 -9.17 8.17
N LEU A 36 -4.91 -7.95 8.48
CA LEU A 36 -3.49 -7.60 8.45
C LEU A 36 -2.69 -8.36 9.51
N LYS A 37 -3.22 -8.51 10.74
CA LYS A 37 -2.55 -9.28 11.80
C LYS A 37 -2.36 -10.76 11.47
N ASN A 38 -3.24 -11.32 10.63
CA ASN A 38 -3.22 -12.73 10.24
C ASN A 38 -2.61 -12.98 8.85
N ALA A 39 -2.22 -11.93 8.13
CA ALA A 39 -1.60 -12.05 6.81
C ALA A 39 -0.08 -12.25 6.93
N SER A 40 0.52 -12.90 5.94
CA SER A 40 1.98 -12.93 5.82
C SER A 40 2.54 -11.53 5.56
N ILE A 41 3.77 -11.29 6.00
CA ILE A 41 4.45 -9.99 5.79
C ILE A 41 4.50 -9.62 4.30
N ASP A 42 4.83 -10.56 3.42
CA ASP A 42 4.87 -10.30 1.97
C ASP A 42 3.52 -9.85 1.43
N ARG A 43 2.42 -10.44 1.91
CA ARG A 43 1.07 -10.04 1.52
C ARG A 43 0.72 -8.64 2.01
N ILE A 44 1.17 -8.27 3.21
CA ILE A 44 1.01 -6.90 3.74
C ILE A 44 1.81 -5.91 2.89
N LYS A 45 3.10 -6.18 2.62
CA LYS A 45 3.97 -5.33 1.79
C LYS A 45 3.41 -5.14 0.39
N PHE A 46 2.93 -6.23 -0.23
CA PHE A 46 2.27 -6.20 -1.53
C PHE A 46 1.03 -5.33 -1.51
N TYR A 47 0.16 -5.53 -0.51
CA TYR A 47 -1.08 -4.78 -0.37
C TYR A 47 -0.81 -3.28 -0.23
N LEU A 48 0.05 -2.88 0.70
CA LEU A 48 0.39 -1.49 0.95
C LEU A 48 1.04 -0.81 -0.27
N SER A 49 2.00 -1.48 -0.92
CA SER A 49 2.64 -0.96 -2.14
C SER A 49 1.65 -0.82 -3.31
N THR A 50 0.61 -1.64 -3.33
CA THR A 50 -0.44 -1.57 -4.36
C THR A 50 -1.42 -0.43 -4.11
N ILE A 51 -1.85 -0.20 -2.86
CA ILE A 51 -2.93 0.75 -2.56
C ILE A 51 -2.43 2.17 -2.25
N LEU A 52 -1.34 2.30 -1.48
CA LEU A 52 -0.98 3.59 -0.90
C LEU A 52 -0.59 4.63 -1.96
N PRO A 53 0.08 4.30 -3.07
CA PRO A 53 0.41 5.30 -4.09
C PRO A 53 -0.81 6.01 -4.68
N LEU A 54 -1.98 5.35 -4.76
CA LEU A 54 -3.21 5.96 -5.27
C LEU A 54 -4.04 6.59 -4.15
N TYR A 55 -4.19 5.90 -3.02
CA TYR A 55 -5.19 6.26 -1.98
C TYR A 55 -4.67 7.19 -0.89
N SER A 56 -3.37 7.50 -0.85
CA SER A 56 -2.80 8.34 0.21
C SER A 56 -3.03 9.82 -0.09
N GLU A 57 -3.59 10.55 0.89
CA GLU A 57 -3.73 12.01 0.80
C GLU A 57 -2.41 12.73 1.13
N ASN A 58 -1.67 12.22 2.11
CA ASN A 58 -0.44 12.81 2.61
C ASN A 58 0.59 11.68 2.80
N MET A 59 1.41 11.42 1.79
CA MET A 59 2.52 10.47 1.91
C MET A 59 3.84 11.22 2.10
N VAL A 60 4.61 10.80 3.10
CA VAL A 60 6.02 11.17 3.25
C VAL A 60 6.85 9.92 3.02
N LEU A 61 7.72 9.94 2.01
CA LEU A 61 8.65 8.85 1.72
C LEU A 61 10.03 9.17 2.30
N SER A 62 10.77 8.13 2.69
CA SER A 62 12.19 8.32 3.02
C SER A 62 12.98 8.70 1.76
N ALA A 63 14.00 9.54 1.93
CA ALA A 63 14.87 9.93 0.82
C ALA A 63 15.57 8.71 0.20
N ASP A 64 15.98 7.74 1.02
CA ASP A 64 16.64 6.52 0.55
C ASP A 64 15.71 5.67 -0.32
N LEU A 65 14.44 5.50 0.08
CA LEU A 65 13.45 4.78 -0.73
C LEU A 65 13.22 5.48 -2.06
N TRP A 66 13.03 6.80 -2.03
CA TRP A 66 12.84 7.60 -3.23
C TRP A 66 14.06 7.47 -4.16
N ASN A 67 15.27 7.57 -3.62
CA ASN A 67 16.50 7.52 -4.42
C ASN A 67 16.82 6.12 -4.96
N ALA A 68 16.33 5.06 -4.32
CA ALA A 68 16.47 3.69 -4.81
C ALA A 68 15.63 3.39 -6.06
N TRP A 69 14.58 4.18 -6.34
CA TRP A 69 13.76 4.04 -7.54
C TRP A 69 14.39 4.70 -8.77
N ASP A 70 14.18 4.09 -9.94
CA ASP A 70 14.50 4.70 -11.23
C ASP A 70 13.53 5.85 -11.57
N ASP A 71 13.88 6.65 -12.58
CA ASP A 71 13.10 7.83 -12.96
C ASP A 71 11.71 7.47 -13.46
N GLU A 72 11.56 6.31 -14.13
CA GLU A 72 10.27 5.80 -14.57
C GLU A 72 9.36 5.51 -13.37
N THR A 73 9.88 4.87 -12.33
CA THR A 73 9.14 4.51 -11.11
C THR A 73 8.77 5.76 -10.32
N LYS A 74 9.69 6.73 -10.18
CA LYS A 74 9.42 8.03 -9.56
C LYS A 74 8.31 8.80 -10.30
N MET A 75 8.35 8.80 -11.63
CA MET A 75 7.33 9.43 -12.46
C MET A 75 5.98 8.73 -12.30
N ALA A 76 5.95 7.40 -12.35
CA ALA A 76 4.74 6.61 -12.15
C ALA A 76 4.13 6.84 -10.77
N TYR A 77 4.94 6.80 -9.71
CA TYR A 77 4.49 7.10 -8.35
C TYR A 77 3.87 8.50 -8.26
N THR A 78 4.57 9.51 -8.79
CA THR A 78 4.10 10.89 -8.78
C THR A 78 2.79 11.04 -9.55
N PHE A 79 2.64 10.35 -10.67
CA PHE A 79 1.38 10.29 -11.41
C PHE A 79 0.25 9.75 -10.53
N TYR A 80 0.42 8.56 -9.93
CA TYR A 80 -0.59 7.95 -9.05
C TYR A 80 -0.96 8.84 -7.86
N ALA A 81 0.03 9.41 -7.18
CA ALA A 81 -0.17 10.23 -5.98
C ALA A 81 -0.92 11.55 -6.27
N ASN A 82 -0.91 12.00 -7.52
CA ASN A 82 -1.58 13.23 -7.95
C ASN A 82 -2.89 13.00 -8.72
N LEU A 83 -3.30 11.74 -8.93
CA LEU A 83 -4.54 11.43 -9.64
C LEU A 83 -5.77 11.93 -8.88
N LYS A 84 -6.69 12.55 -9.62
CA LYS A 84 -7.97 13.06 -9.09
C LYS A 84 -9.11 12.77 -10.07
N GLY A 85 -10.34 12.88 -9.59
CA GLY A 85 -11.53 12.82 -10.44
C GLY A 85 -11.71 11.48 -11.19
N PRO A 86 -12.13 11.51 -12.47
CA PRO A 86 -12.45 10.29 -13.22
C PRO A 86 -11.29 9.29 -13.34
N ASP A 87 -10.06 9.77 -13.47
CA ASP A 87 -8.89 8.90 -13.60
C ASP A 87 -8.58 8.18 -12.29
N PHE A 88 -8.68 8.86 -11.15
CA PHE A 88 -8.58 8.22 -9.84
C PHE A 88 -9.58 7.06 -9.71
N ILE A 89 -10.84 7.25 -10.14
CA ILE A 89 -11.88 6.22 -10.11
C ILE A 89 -11.50 5.05 -11.03
N ARG A 90 -10.98 5.34 -12.23
CA ARG A 90 -10.55 4.31 -13.18
C ARG A 90 -9.42 3.46 -12.60
N PHE A 91 -8.36 4.07 -12.08
CA PHE A 91 -7.22 3.36 -11.50
C PHE A 91 -7.59 2.64 -10.20
N SER A 92 -8.51 3.19 -9.40
CA SER A 92 -9.10 2.51 -8.23
C SER A 92 -9.75 1.18 -8.63
N LYS A 93 -10.49 1.15 -9.75
CA LYS A 93 -11.09 -0.09 -10.27
C LYS A 93 -10.03 -1.09 -10.71
N VAL A 94 -8.95 -0.63 -11.34
CA VAL A 94 -7.82 -1.48 -11.76
C VAL A 94 -7.15 -2.12 -10.53
N ILE A 95 -6.82 -1.34 -9.51
CA ILE A 95 -6.29 -1.86 -8.24
C ILE A 95 -7.25 -2.89 -7.63
N GLY A 96 -8.55 -2.59 -7.58
CA GLY A 96 -9.54 -3.55 -7.09
C GLY A 96 -9.57 -4.86 -7.87
N MET A 97 -9.35 -4.83 -9.19
CA MET A 97 -9.22 -6.05 -10.01
C MET A 97 -7.96 -6.83 -9.67
N VAL A 98 -6.81 -6.15 -9.50
CA VAL A 98 -5.54 -6.77 -9.09
C VAL A 98 -5.71 -7.48 -7.75
N LEU A 99 -6.27 -6.81 -6.75
CA LEU A 99 -6.49 -7.37 -5.41
C LEU A 99 -7.46 -8.57 -5.42
N ARG A 100 -8.55 -8.48 -6.20
CA ARG A 100 -9.49 -9.62 -6.35
C ARG A 100 -8.83 -10.82 -7.02
N LYS A 101 -8.00 -10.59 -8.04
CA LYS A 101 -7.24 -11.66 -8.70
C LYS A 101 -6.25 -12.30 -7.72
N ALA A 102 -5.57 -11.49 -6.91
CA ALA A 102 -4.65 -11.96 -5.88
C ALA A 102 -5.29 -12.81 -4.78
N ASN A 103 -6.58 -12.65 -4.55
CA ASN A 103 -7.30 -13.45 -3.55
C ASN A 103 -7.96 -14.72 -4.13
N ARG A 104 -7.82 -15.00 -5.44
CA ARG A 104 -8.38 -16.21 -6.05
C ARG A 104 -7.48 -17.42 -5.78
N LYS A 105 -8.05 -18.50 -5.25
CA LYS A 105 -7.34 -19.76 -4.97
C LYS A 105 -6.63 -20.37 -6.19
N SER A 106 -7.10 -20.09 -7.41
CA SER A 106 -6.50 -20.60 -8.66
C SER A 106 -5.32 -19.78 -9.16
N THR A 107 -4.98 -18.66 -8.50
CA THR A 107 -3.86 -17.81 -8.90
C THR A 107 -2.75 -17.95 -7.86
N GLU A 108 -1.69 -18.66 -8.21
CA GLU A 108 -0.44 -18.63 -7.44
C GLU A 108 0.21 -17.26 -7.64
N ILE A 109 -0.09 -16.32 -6.74
CA ILE A 109 0.63 -15.06 -6.65
C ILE A 109 1.76 -15.22 -5.66
N ASP A 110 2.97 -15.02 -6.16
CA ASP A 110 4.14 -14.82 -5.33
C ASP A 110 4.14 -13.40 -4.77
N PHE A 111 3.67 -13.23 -3.54
CA PHE A 111 3.58 -11.92 -2.88
C PHE A 111 4.96 -11.32 -2.54
N SER A 112 6.05 -12.10 -2.62
CA SER A 112 7.41 -11.59 -2.45
C SER A 112 7.85 -10.76 -3.67
N LYS A 113 7.28 -11.05 -4.85
CA LYS A 113 7.53 -10.31 -6.10
C LYS A 113 6.55 -9.15 -6.25
N ARG A 114 6.98 -7.98 -5.80
CA ARG A 114 6.22 -6.73 -5.89
C ARG A 114 6.50 -6.01 -7.22
N GLY A 115 5.61 -5.08 -7.58
CA GLY A 115 5.77 -4.25 -8.77
C GLY A 115 6.90 -3.22 -8.62
N LYS A 116 7.16 -2.43 -9.67
CA LYS A 116 8.22 -1.41 -9.66
C LYS A 116 8.06 -0.39 -8.52
N ILE A 117 6.83 0.05 -8.25
CA ILE A 117 6.51 0.86 -7.06
C ILE A 117 6.41 -0.10 -5.87
N ASP A 118 7.56 -0.45 -5.29
CA ASP A 118 7.67 -1.21 -4.04
C ASP A 118 8.06 -0.26 -2.91
N LEU A 119 7.19 -0.14 -1.90
CA LEU A 119 7.46 0.67 -0.71
C LEU A 119 8.37 -0.04 0.30
N PHE A 120 8.68 -1.32 0.08
CA PHE A 120 9.50 -2.15 0.96
C PHE A 120 10.56 -2.96 0.17
N PRO A 121 11.44 -2.31 -0.62
CA PRO A 121 12.42 -3.00 -1.47
C PRO A 121 13.68 -3.47 -0.73
N ILE A 122 13.90 -2.99 0.50
CA ILE A 122 15.08 -3.23 1.33
C ILE A 122 14.70 -4.09 2.53
#